data_AF-A0AAN8UX11-F1
#
_entry.id   AF-A0AAN8UX11-F1
#
_cell.length_a   1.000
_cell.length_b   1.000
_cell.length_c   1.000
_cell.angle_alpha   90.00
_cell.angle_beta   90.00
_cell.angle_gamma   90.00
#
_symmetry.space_group_name_H-M   'P 1'
#
loop_
_entity.id
_entity.type
_entity.pdbx_description
1 polymer ?
#
loop_
_entity_poly.entity_id
_entity_poly.type
_entity_poly.pdbx_seq_one_letter_code
_entity_poly.pdbx_strand_id
1 'polypeptide(L)'
;MARIQILVFLLVPLVLLHGISADTTGPWGIIGNLNDSHVVRIAQFGVSELNKWVSPAGFQLQSIDSGWFQTVTVPTHRGLNFRLDITAIRSGAAIHKYEIIVFEAATPSEKEIEKETKKKEYEKIEIVQQLGSI
;
A
#
# COMPACT_ATOMS: atom_id res chain seq x y z
N MET A 1 1.07 -43.44 34.58
CA MET A 1 1.55 -42.15 34.05
C MET A 1 1.70 -42.26 32.53
N ALA A 2 0.60 -42.32 31.77
CA ALA A 2 0.64 -42.54 30.31
C ALA A 2 -0.51 -41.84 29.56
N ARG A 3 -1.10 -40.78 30.14
CA ARG A 3 -2.25 -40.07 29.57
C ARG A 3 -1.91 -38.68 29.02
N ILE A 4 -0.82 -38.06 29.49
CA ILE A 4 -0.39 -36.72 29.04
C ILE A 4 0.55 -36.81 27.82
N GLN A 5 1.32 -37.89 27.68
CA GLN A 5 2.24 -38.09 26.53
C GLN A 5 1.52 -38.26 25.18
N ILE A 6 0.32 -38.84 25.17
CA ILE A 6 -0.48 -39.01 23.93
C ILE A 6 -1.04 -37.65 23.47
N LEU A 7 -1.37 -36.75 24.40
CA LEU A 7 -1.88 -35.41 24.07
C LEU A 7 -0.82 -34.53 23.40
N VAL A 8 0.45 -34.64 23.84
CA VAL A 8 1.57 -33.92 23.23
C VAL A 8 1.87 -34.46 21.82
N PHE A 9 1.81 -35.78 21.62
CA PHE A 9 2.04 -36.40 20.31
C PHE A 9 0.96 -36.08 19.27
N LEU A 10 -0.27 -35.79 19.70
CA LEU A 10 -1.39 -35.46 18.81
C LEU A 10 -1.47 -33.96 18.47
N LEU A 11 -0.85 -33.09 19.27
CA LEU A 11 -0.77 -31.64 19.00
C LEU A 11 0.32 -31.25 18.00
N VAL A 12 1.42 -32.01 17.93
CA VAL A 12 2.54 -31.75 17.00
C VAL A 12 2.12 -31.81 15.51
N PRO A 13 1.31 -32.78 15.03
CA PRO A 13 0.85 -32.77 13.64
C PRO A 13 -0.24 -31.72 13.36
N LEU A 14 -0.96 -31.22 14.37
CA LEU A 14 -2.04 -30.25 14.14
C LEU A 14 -1.50 -28.82 13.91
N VAL A 15 -0.33 -28.49 14.44
CA VAL A 15 0.31 -27.17 14.20
C VAL A 15 0.86 -27.08 12.76
N LEU A 16 1.23 -28.20 12.14
CA LEU A 16 1.79 -28.26 10.79
C LEU A 16 0.76 -28.04 9.66
N LEU A 17 -0.54 -27.96 9.99
CA LEU A 17 -1.61 -27.73 9.01
C LEU A 17 -1.96 -26.24 8.80
N HIS A 18 -1.21 -25.32 9.41
CA HIS A 18 -1.26 -23.92 9.00
C HIS A 18 -0.34 -23.77 7.80
N GLY A 19 -0.88 -24.01 6.60
CA GLY A 19 -0.19 -23.71 5.36
C GLY A 19 0.34 -22.28 5.44
N ILE A 20 1.67 -22.13 5.41
CA ILE A 20 2.33 -20.83 5.28
C ILE A 20 1.94 -20.31 3.91
N SER A 21 0.83 -19.58 3.86
CA SER A 21 0.42 -18.91 2.65
C SER A 21 1.31 -17.67 2.56
N ALA A 22 2.42 -17.82 1.86
CA ALA A 22 3.38 -16.74 1.71
C ALA A 22 2.75 -15.62 0.88
N ASP A 23 2.80 -14.40 1.40
CA ASP A 23 2.49 -13.21 0.62
C ASP A 23 3.39 -13.20 -0.62
N THR A 24 2.77 -13.23 -1.79
CA THR A 24 3.48 -13.23 -3.06
C THR A 24 3.46 -11.81 -3.61
N THR A 25 4.60 -11.14 -3.54
CA THR A 25 4.82 -9.85 -4.20
C THR A 25 5.59 -10.07 -5.49
N GLY A 26 5.07 -9.52 -6.60
CA GLY A 26 5.75 -9.54 -7.89
C GLY A 26 6.97 -8.62 -7.94
N PRO A 27 7.75 -8.59 -9.02
CA PRO A 27 8.75 -7.55 -9.22
C PRO A 27 8.10 -6.18 -9.41
N TRP A 28 8.84 -5.10 -9.10
CA TRP A 28 8.43 -3.74 -9.45
C TRP A 28 8.55 -3.53 -10.97
N GLY A 29 7.47 -3.09 -11.59
CA GLY A 29 7.44 -2.62 -12.98
C GLY A 29 7.45 -1.10 -13.05
N ILE A 30 8.08 -0.53 -14.08
CA ILE A 30 8.10 0.92 -14.31
C ILE A 30 6.73 1.37 -14.84
N ILE A 31 6.20 2.47 -14.31
CA ILE A 31 5.00 3.12 -14.86
C ILE A 31 5.41 3.94 -16.08
N GLY A 32 4.94 3.53 -17.26
CA GLY A 32 5.33 4.17 -18.52
C GLY A 32 4.69 5.55 -18.76
N ASN A 33 3.50 5.79 -18.22
CA ASN A 33 2.81 7.08 -18.34
C ASN A 33 2.45 7.64 -16.96
N LEU A 34 3.25 8.58 -16.48
CA LEU A 34 3.02 9.24 -15.19
C LEU A 34 1.84 10.23 -15.21
N ASN A 35 1.40 10.64 -16.41
CA ASN A 35 0.22 11.49 -16.59
C ASN A 35 -1.08 10.70 -16.72
N ASP A 36 -1.03 9.37 -16.56
CA ASP A 36 -2.24 8.57 -16.48
C ASP A 36 -3.13 9.07 -15.33
N SER A 37 -4.41 9.27 -15.61
CA SER A 37 -5.36 9.82 -14.63
C SER A 37 -5.43 9.01 -13.33
N HIS A 38 -5.18 7.69 -13.39
CA HIS A 38 -5.16 6.81 -12.22
C HIS A 38 -3.92 7.04 -11.38
N VAL A 39 -2.75 7.13 -12.00
CA VAL A 39 -1.47 7.42 -11.33
C VAL A 39 -1.52 8.80 -10.67
N VAL A 40 -2.12 9.79 -11.34
CA VAL A 40 -2.33 11.13 -10.76
C VAL A 40 -3.24 11.08 -9.54
N ARG A 41 -4.33 10.30 -9.56
CA ARG A 41 -5.21 10.13 -8.38
C ARG A 41 -4.46 9.50 -7.21
N ILE A 42 -3.63 8.49 -7.46
CA ILE A 42 -2.80 7.84 -6.44
C ILE A 42 -1.82 8.85 -5.81
N ALA A 43 -1.16 9.67 -6.62
CA ALA A 43 -0.25 10.70 -6.13
C ALA A 43 -0.98 11.77 -5.28
N GLN A 44 -2.15 12.22 -5.73
CA GLN A 44 -2.98 13.17 -4.98
C GLN A 44 -3.45 12.58 -3.65
N PHE A 45 -3.85 11.30 -3.65
CA PHE A 45 -4.20 10.58 -2.44
C PHE A 45 -3.01 10.52 -1.46
N GLY A 46 -1.81 10.20 -1.95
CA GLY A 46 -0.56 10.22 -1.17
C GLY A 46 -0.28 11.58 -0.52
N VAL A 47 -0.41 12.69 -1.27
CA VAL A 47 -0.26 14.05 -0.71
C VAL A 47 -1.36 14.38 0.32
N SER A 48 -2.59 13.91 0.10
CA SER A 48 -3.68 14.11 1.05
C SER A 48 -3.42 13.42 2.39
N GLU A 49 -2.85 12.22 2.39
CA GLU A 49 -2.44 11.53 3.61
C GLU A 49 -1.20 12.18 4.24
N LEU A 50 -0.21 12.59 3.43
CA LEU A 50 0.95 13.36 3.92
C LEU A 50 0.51 14.57 4.75
N ASN A 51 -0.50 15.30 4.27
CA ASN A 51 -1.10 16.43 4.96
C ASN A 51 -1.82 16.05 6.27
N LYS A 52 -2.30 14.80 6.42
CA LYS A 52 -2.90 14.32 7.67
C LYS A 52 -1.85 13.94 8.70
N TRP A 53 -0.78 13.27 8.28
CA TRP A 53 0.15 12.59 9.20
C TRP A 53 1.39 13.42 9.56
N VAL A 54 2.00 14.11 8.59
CA VAL A 54 3.31 14.74 8.80
C VAL A 54 3.17 16.22 9.11
N SER A 55 2.29 16.91 8.39
CA SER A 55 2.01 18.31 8.66
C SER A 55 0.69 18.70 8.02
N PRO A 56 -0.29 19.28 8.75
CA PRO A 56 -1.45 19.94 8.15
C PRO A 56 -1.08 21.21 7.35
N ALA A 57 0.16 21.27 6.88
CA ALA A 57 0.85 22.33 6.19
C ALA A 57 0.20 22.74 4.86
N GLY A 58 -0.62 21.89 4.25
CA GLY A 58 -1.24 22.17 2.96
C GLY A 58 -0.26 21.99 1.80
N PHE A 59 0.49 20.88 1.80
CA PHE A 59 1.25 20.43 0.65
C PHE A 59 0.32 20.21 -0.55
N GLN A 60 0.78 20.66 -1.72
CA GLN A 60 0.14 20.48 -3.00
C GLN A 60 1.07 19.66 -3.90
N LEU A 61 0.49 18.69 -4.62
CA LEU A 61 1.22 17.93 -5.62
C LEU A 61 1.66 18.85 -6.75
N GLN A 62 2.95 18.94 -7.03
CA GLN A 62 3.48 19.70 -8.16
C GLN A 62 3.81 18.81 -9.35
N SER A 63 4.52 17.70 -9.13
CA SER A 63 4.87 16.73 -10.18
C SER A 63 5.03 15.32 -9.62
N ILE A 64 4.92 14.35 -10.53
CA ILE A 64 5.36 12.96 -10.32
C ILE A 64 6.64 12.82 -11.13
N ASP A 65 7.75 12.54 -10.46
CA ASP A 65 9.09 12.50 -11.05
C ASP A 65 9.40 11.10 -11.61
N SER A 66 8.98 10.06 -10.88
CA SER A 66 9.12 8.65 -11.25
C SER A 66 8.05 7.79 -10.59
N GLY A 67 7.81 6.61 -11.14
CA GLY A 67 6.81 5.70 -10.61
C GLY A 67 7.01 4.24 -10.98
N TRP A 68 6.66 3.37 -10.03
CA TRP A 68 6.67 1.92 -10.17
C TRP A 68 5.39 1.31 -9.62
N PHE A 69 5.01 0.15 -10.13
CA PHE A 69 3.92 -0.66 -9.61
C PHE A 69 4.38 -2.07 -9.30
N GLN A 70 3.72 -2.74 -8.37
CA GLN A 70 4.01 -4.12 -8.01
C GLN A 70 2.70 -4.85 -7.70
N THR A 71 2.49 -6.01 -8.30
CA THR A 71 1.35 -6.88 -7.94
C THR A 71 1.58 -7.51 -6.58
N VAL A 72 0.56 -7.44 -5.72
CA VAL A 72 0.55 -8.08 -4.41
C VAL A 72 -0.57 -9.11 -4.38
N THR A 73 -0.23 -10.33 -4.01
CA THR A 73 -1.20 -11.40 -3.77
C THR A 73 -0.99 -11.92 -2.36
N VAL A 74 -1.98 -11.69 -1.50
CA VAL A 74 -2.07 -12.29 -0.17
C VAL A 74 -3.22 -13.30 -0.16
N PRO A 75 -3.33 -14.19 0.83
CA PRO A 75 -4.27 -15.31 0.78
C PRO A 75 -5.75 -14.88 0.69
N THR A 76 -6.05 -13.65 1.09
CA THR A 76 -7.40 -13.09 1.17
C THR A 76 -7.67 -11.95 0.19
N HIS A 77 -6.63 -11.31 -0.36
CA HIS A 77 -6.76 -10.12 -1.21
C HIS A 77 -5.73 -10.12 -2.33
N ARG A 78 -6.07 -9.46 -3.44
CA ARG A 78 -5.12 -9.08 -4.49
C ARG A 78 -5.09 -7.57 -4.57
N GLY A 79 -4.00 -7.01 -5.05
CA GLY A 79 -3.90 -5.57 -5.22
C GLY A 79 -2.62 -5.14 -5.90
N LEU A 80 -2.41 -3.84 -5.93
CA LEU A 80 -1.26 -3.18 -6.51
C LEU A 80 -0.63 -2.25 -5.48
N ASN A 81 0.67 -2.39 -5.27
CA ASN A 81 1.47 -1.33 -4.68
C ASN A 81 1.87 -0.36 -5.78
N PHE A 82 1.76 0.93 -5.52
CA PHE A 82 2.31 2.00 -6.32
C PHE A 82 3.37 2.73 -5.51
N ARG A 83 4.57 2.83 -6.05
CA ARG A 83 5.66 3.63 -5.48
C ARG A 83 5.88 4.82 -6.38
N LEU A 84 5.67 6.03 -5.89
CA LEU A 84 5.82 7.26 -6.66
C LEU A 84 6.79 8.19 -5.95
N ASP A 85 7.74 8.71 -6.72
CA ASP A 85 8.54 9.85 -6.28
C ASP A 85 7.83 11.12 -6.74
N ILE A 86 7.45 11.96 -5.78
CA ILE A 86 6.68 13.16 -6.03
C ILE A 86 7.42 14.39 -5.56
N THR A 87 7.18 15.50 -6.25
CA THR A 87 7.51 16.83 -5.76
C THR A 87 6.23 17.46 -5.21
N ALA A 88 6.27 17.87 -3.94
CA ALA A 88 5.18 18.57 -3.29
C ALA A 88 5.67 19.90 -2.71
N ILE A 89 4.83 20.93 -2.86
CA ILE A 89 5.14 22.28 -2.40
C ILE A 89 4.12 22.73 -1.38
N ARG A 90 4.57 23.53 -0.42
CA ARG A 90 3.69 24.31 0.45
C ARG A 90 3.78 25.77 0.04
N SER A 91 2.65 26.48 0.04
CA SER A 91 2.60 27.90 -0.32
C SER A 91 3.62 28.71 0.49
N GLY A 92 4.57 29.36 -0.19
CA GLY A 92 5.63 30.16 0.42
C GLY A 92 6.76 29.37 1.10
N ALA A 93 6.86 28.05 0.88
CA ALA A 93 7.87 27.19 1.48
C ALA A 93 8.78 26.54 0.43
N ALA A 94 9.80 25.83 0.91
CA ALA A 94 10.74 25.07 0.09
C ALA A 94 10.05 23.94 -0.69
N ILE A 95 10.66 23.56 -1.81
CA ILE A 95 10.21 22.45 -2.63
C ILE A 95 10.69 21.16 -1.97
N HIS A 96 9.77 20.23 -1.68
CA HIS A 96 10.10 18.98 -1.02
C HIS A 96 9.84 17.79 -1.94
N LYS A 97 10.74 16.80 -1.89
CA LYS A 97 10.59 15.54 -2.61
C LYS A 97 10.24 14.42 -1.63
N TYR A 98 9.30 13.58 -2.02
CA TYR A 98 8.80 12.47 -1.20
C TYR A 98 8.70 11.19 -2.02
N GLU A 99 9.07 10.07 -1.40
CA GLU A 99 8.69 8.74 -1.87
C GLU A 99 7.39 8.33 -1.15
N ILE A 100 6.34 8.06 -1.91
CA ILE A 100 5.07 7.56 -1.39
C ILE A 100 4.83 6.14 -1.89
N ILE A 101 4.41 5.25 -1.00
CA ILE A 101 3.92 3.91 -1.36
C ILE A 101 2.45 3.80 -0.99
N VAL A 102 1.62 3.53 -1.99
CA VAL A 102 0.17 3.39 -1.85
C VAL A 102 -0.25 1.98 -2.25
N PHE A 103 -1.01 1.31 -1.40
CA PHE A 103 -1.63 0.03 -1.73
C PHE A 103 -3.08 0.24 -2.15
N GLU A 104 -3.38 -0.20 -3.37
CA GLU A 104 -4.73 -0.29 -3.92
C GLU A 104 -5.18 -1.75 -3.88
N ALA A 105 -6.25 -2.03 -3.14
CA ALA A 105 -6.83 -3.36 -3.07
C ALA A 105 -7.74 -3.59 -4.28
N ALA A 106 -7.53 -4.71 -5.00
CA ALA A 106 -8.51 -5.20 -5.96
C ALA A 106 -9.62 -5.91 -5.17
N THR A 107 -10.85 -5.39 -5.26
CA THR A 107 -11.99 -5.92 -4.51
C THR A 107 -12.24 -7.41 -4.82
N PRO A 108 -12.60 -8.25 -3.83
CA PRO A 108 -13.08 -9.59 -4.09
C PRO A 108 -14.50 -9.55 -4.68
N SER A 109 -14.86 -10.58 -5.43
CA SER A 109 -16.09 -10.67 -6.23
C SER A 109 -17.39 -10.39 -5.45
N GLU A 110 -18.16 -9.41 -5.94
CA GLU A 110 -19.61 -9.10 -5.91
C GLU A 110 -20.47 -9.34 -4.64
N LYS A 111 -20.23 -10.36 -3.81
CA LYS A 111 -21.12 -10.70 -2.68
C LYS A 111 -20.92 -9.87 -1.42
N GLU A 112 -19.89 -9.03 -1.35
CA GLU A 112 -19.52 -8.23 -0.16
C GLU A 112 -19.72 -6.71 -0.38
N ILE A 113 -20.26 -6.31 -1.53
CA ILE A 113 -20.15 -4.95 -2.06
C ILE A 113 -21.16 -3.93 -1.46
N GLU A 114 -22.29 -4.34 -0.88
CA GLU A 114 -23.41 -3.39 -0.72
C GLU A 114 -23.35 -2.43 0.49
N LYS A 115 -22.34 -2.49 1.38
CA LYS A 115 -22.30 -1.59 2.57
C LYS A 115 -21.08 -0.70 2.75
N GLU A 116 -20.01 -0.82 1.96
CA GLU A 116 -18.74 -0.12 2.24
C GLU A 116 -18.12 0.67 1.04
N THR A 117 -18.81 0.70 -0.10
CA THR A 117 -18.25 0.93 -1.44
C THR A 117 -17.72 2.33 -1.77
N LYS A 118 -17.68 3.28 -0.82
CA LYS A 118 -17.11 4.62 -1.07
C LYS A 118 -15.83 4.95 -0.31
N LYS A 119 -15.35 4.07 0.59
CA LYS A 119 -14.20 4.37 1.47
C LYS A 119 -12.98 3.46 1.28
N LYS A 120 -13.09 2.38 0.50
CA LYS A 120 -12.09 1.29 0.40
C LYS A 120 -11.31 1.23 -0.93
N GLU A 121 -11.16 2.34 -1.65
CA GLU A 121 -10.36 2.33 -2.89
C GLU A 121 -8.85 2.26 -2.58
N TYR A 122 -8.42 2.79 -1.43
CA TYR A 122 -7.03 2.77 -1.01
C TYR A 122 -6.94 2.41 0.48
N GLU A 123 -6.27 1.32 0.81
CA GLU A 123 -6.37 0.70 2.14
C GLU A 123 -5.17 1.03 3.04
N LYS A 124 -4.01 1.36 2.44
CA LYS A 124 -2.79 1.66 3.19
C LYS A 124 -1.89 2.63 2.43
N ILE A 125 -1.39 3.66 3.13
CA ILE A 125 -0.27 4.49 2.67
C ILE A 125 0.90 4.30 3.62
N GLU A 126 2.07 4.11 3.04
CA GLU A 126 3.35 4.21 3.74
C GLU A 126 4.15 5.36 3.12
N ILE A 127 4.39 6.41 3.90
CA ILE A 127 5.31 7.49 3.52
C ILE A 127 6.70 7.01 3.94
N VAL A 128 7.51 6.64 2.96
CA VAL A 128 8.75 5.91 3.25
C VAL A 128 9.83 6.87 3.76
N GLN A 129 9.96 8.04 3.12
CA GLN A 129 10.96 9.04 3.49
C GLN A 129 10.82 10.35 2.70
N GLN A 130 11.29 11.45 3.27
CA GLN A 130 11.57 12.68 2.52
C GLN A 130 12.91 12.52 1.79
N LEU A 131 12.90 12.63 0.47
CA LEU A 131 14.09 12.46 -0.37
C LEU A 131 15.01 13.69 -0.36
N GLY A 132 14.50 14.84 0.09
CA GLY A 132 15.27 16.08 0.25
C GLY A 132 14.40 17.33 0.21
N SER A 133 15.04 18.49 0.34
CA SER A 133 14.48 19.81 0.04
C SER A 133 15.37 20.50 -0.99
N ILE A 134 14.78 21.15 -1.98
CA ILE A 134 15.49 21.97 -2.97
C ILE A 134 15.34 23.45 -2.61
#